data_AF-A0A7Y4XLC5-F1
#
_entry.id   AF-A0A7Y4XLC5-F1
#
_cell.length_a   1.000
_cell.length_b   1.000
_cell.length_c   1.000
_cell.angle_alpha   90.00
_cell.angle_beta   90.00
_cell.angle_gamma   90.00
#
_symmetry.space_group_name_H-M   'P 1'
#
loop_
_entity.id
_entity.type
_entity.pdbx_description
1 polymer ?
#
loop_
_entity_poly.entity_id
_entity_poly.type
_entity_poly.pdbx_seq_one_letter_code
_entity_poly.pdbx_strand_id
1 'polypeptide(L)'
;MNIEEYRTEAQKVGYREHLTYTVASEQSLESFLDYTNLDLDLKIHLSKVILCRHFMSTGETILPADIYWFIRNFLSEFETDFIKPWISAAVKHTIEMIISGDTFSKQIIGTTFLFGVIEFNIKYRLGYRPEKYHTFDNYYHQQYRRMFLGPALNKLKKTNSLLACDLNEIDQQNIKALKLTGIAEKNFVITRMADRLTFARNIMIHGESHSFYNTGIYLTMIYILFHFHCIKDGTKYEGI
;
A
#
# COMPACT_ATOMS: atom_id res chain seq x y z
N MET A 1 -18.21 12.38 4.70
CA MET A 1 -18.16 11.32 5.70
C MET A 1 -16.80 11.36 6.38
N ASN A 2 -16.80 11.49 7.70
CA ASN A 2 -15.62 11.40 8.56
C ASN A 2 -15.54 10.04 9.29
N ILE A 3 -14.49 9.84 10.09
CA ILE A 3 -14.25 8.58 10.82
C ILE A 3 -15.39 8.21 11.79
N GLU A 4 -16.00 9.17 12.48
CA GLU A 4 -17.05 8.88 13.46
C GLU A 4 -18.37 8.48 12.79
N GLU A 5 -18.71 9.14 11.68
CA GLU A 5 -19.85 8.78 10.84
C GLU A 5 -19.65 7.38 10.24
N TYR A 6 -18.44 7.11 9.73
CA TYR A 6 -18.08 5.79 9.21
C TYR A 6 -18.21 4.70 10.28
N ARG A 7 -17.70 4.91 11.52
CA ARG A 7 -17.82 3.93 12.61
C ARG A 7 -19.28 3.60 12.91
N THR A 8 -20.14 4.60 12.90
CA THR A 8 -21.58 4.44 13.15
C THR A 8 -22.23 3.58 12.06
N GLU A 9 -21.98 3.88 10.79
CA GLU A 9 -22.52 3.09 9.67
C GLU A 9 -21.92 1.68 9.61
N ALA A 10 -20.60 1.54 9.81
CA ALA A 10 -19.92 0.25 9.87
C ALA A 10 -20.52 -0.66 10.96
N GLN A 11 -20.80 -0.12 12.15
CA GLN A 11 -21.44 -0.87 13.22
C GLN A 11 -22.87 -1.28 12.85
N LYS A 12 -23.65 -0.38 12.25
CA LYS A 12 -25.03 -0.62 11.85
C LYS A 12 -25.17 -1.71 10.79
N VAL A 13 -24.27 -1.74 9.81
CA VAL A 13 -24.25 -2.80 8.77
C VAL A 13 -23.51 -4.06 9.22
N GLY A 14 -22.85 -4.03 10.39
CA GLY A 14 -22.07 -5.15 10.92
C GLY A 14 -20.74 -5.38 10.19
N TYR A 15 -20.17 -4.34 9.58
CA TYR A 15 -18.86 -4.40 8.93
C TYR A 15 -17.73 -4.59 9.96
N ARG A 16 -16.80 -5.49 9.67
CA ARG A 16 -15.66 -5.82 10.54
C ARG A 16 -14.36 -5.40 9.87
N GLU A 17 -13.66 -4.44 10.49
CA GLU A 17 -12.35 -3.98 10.01
C GLU A 17 -11.25 -5.04 10.13
N HIS A 18 -11.45 -6.00 11.05
CA HIS A 18 -10.51 -7.06 11.32
C HIS A 18 -11.20 -8.41 11.15
N LEU A 19 -10.58 -9.27 10.34
CA LEU A 19 -11.06 -10.61 10.08
C LEU A 19 -9.99 -11.62 10.53
N THR A 20 -10.41 -12.66 11.23
CA THR A 20 -9.57 -13.83 11.52
C THR A 20 -9.59 -14.84 10.37
N TYR A 21 -10.69 -14.87 9.61
CA TYR A 21 -10.89 -15.64 8.38
C TYR A 21 -11.98 -14.95 7.55
N THR A 22 -12.01 -15.18 6.23
CA THR A 22 -13.03 -14.59 5.35
C THR A 22 -14.24 -15.50 5.22
N VAL A 23 -15.45 -14.93 5.34
CA VAL A 23 -16.71 -15.62 5.08
C VAL A 23 -17.46 -14.94 3.95
N ALA A 24 -18.27 -15.70 3.21
CA ALA A 24 -19.05 -15.17 2.09
C ALA A 24 -20.09 -14.10 2.50
N SER A 25 -20.44 -14.02 3.79
CA SER A 25 -21.39 -13.04 4.33
C SER A 25 -20.76 -11.71 4.76
N GLU A 26 -19.47 -11.51 4.49
CA GLU A 26 -18.79 -10.27 4.83
C GLU A 26 -19.36 -9.09 4.03
N GLN A 27 -19.68 -8.01 4.74
CA GLN A 27 -20.10 -6.76 4.10
C GLN A 27 -18.92 -6.12 3.37
N SER A 28 -19.23 -5.51 2.24
CA SER A 28 -18.31 -4.74 1.40
C SER A 28 -18.39 -3.26 1.79
N LEU A 29 -17.26 -2.55 1.75
CA LEU A 29 -17.23 -1.10 1.91
C LEU A 29 -18.09 -0.39 0.84
N GLU A 30 -18.11 -0.92 -0.38
CA GLU A 30 -18.89 -0.37 -1.50
C GLU A 30 -20.41 -0.36 -1.22
N SER A 31 -20.91 -1.26 -0.37
CA SER A 31 -22.36 -1.37 -0.14
C SER A 31 -22.94 -0.25 0.74
N PHE A 32 -22.10 0.49 1.46
CA PHE A 32 -22.55 1.53 2.39
C PHE A 32 -21.72 2.81 2.40
N LEU A 33 -20.62 2.87 1.63
CA LEU A 33 -19.80 4.06 1.49
C LEU A 33 -19.83 4.60 0.07
N ASP A 34 -19.92 5.93 -0.02
CA ASP A 34 -19.65 6.67 -1.24
C ASP A 34 -18.27 7.31 -1.14
N TYR A 35 -17.34 6.85 -1.98
CA TYR A 35 -15.95 7.27 -1.96
C TYR A 35 -15.77 8.79 -2.13
N THR A 36 -16.62 9.40 -2.98
CA THR A 36 -16.51 10.83 -3.33
C THR A 36 -16.76 11.74 -2.13
N ASN A 37 -17.50 11.23 -1.15
CA ASN A 37 -17.86 11.96 0.06
C ASN A 37 -16.90 11.72 1.23
N LEU A 38 -15.87 10.87 1.08
CA LEU A 38 -14.97 10.53 2.18
C LEU A 38 -13.91 11.63 2.38
N ASP A 39 -13.69 12.06 3.62
CA ASP A 39 -12.58 12.95 3.94
C ASP A 39 -11.22 12.24 3.85
N LEU A 40 -10.14 13.02 3.84
CA LEU A 40 -8.78 12.48 3.71
C LEU A 40 -8.39 11.55 4.86
N ASP A 41 -8.84 11.84 6.08
CA ASP A 41 -8.51 11.05 7.27
C ASP A 41 -9.19 9.68 7.23
N LEU A 42 -10.44 9.64 6.77
CA LEU A 42 -11.16 8.40 6.51
C LEU A 42 -10.54 7.63 5.35
N LYS A 43 -10.09 8.29 4.28
CA LYS A 43 -9.37 7.63 3.17
C LYS A 43 -8.06 6.99 3.65
N ILE A 44 -7.30 7.64 4.54
CA ILE A 44 -6.11 7.07 5.19
C ILE A 44 -6.51 5.85 6.04
N HIS A 45 -7.53 6.01 6.90
CA HIS A 45 -8.03 4.93 7.75
C HIS A 45 -8.45 3.70 6.94
N LEU A 46 -9.29 3.88 5.92
CA LEU A 46 -9.75 2.80 5.05
C LEU A 46 -8.62 2.13 4.28
N SER A 47 -7.61 2.88 3.83
CA SER A 47 -6.41 2.30 3.21
C SER A 47 -5.70 1.33 4.15
N LYS A 48 -5.60 1.67 5.45
CA LYS A 48 -5.05 0.77 6.48
C LYS A 48 -5.94 -0.43 6.72
N VAL A 49 -7.26 -0.22 6.85
CA VAL A 49 -8.23 -1.30 7.07
C VAL A 49 -8.14 -2.32 5.93
N ILE A 50 -8.12 -1.87 4.68
CA ILE A 50 -7.94 -2.72 3.49
C ILE A 50 -6.62 -3.50 3.56
N LEU A 51 -5.51 -2.83 3.89
CA LEU A 51 -4.19 -3.47 4.01
C LEU A 51 -4.17 -4.56 5.10
N CYS A 52 -4.79 -4.31 6.24
CA CYS A 52 -4.89 -5.25 7.36
C CYS A 52 -5.86 -6.41 7.08
N ARG A 53 -7.02 -6.12 6.46
CA ARG A 53 -8.13 -7.07 6.29
C ARG A 53 -7.89 -8.06 5.16
N HIS A 54 -7.17 -7.66 4.11
CA HIS A 54 -7.13 -8.42 2.86
C HIS A 54 -5.76 -9.03 2.51
N PHE A 55 -4.69 -8.55 3.14
CA PHE A 55 -3.35 -9.07 2.93
C PHE A 55 -2.89 -9.79 4.19
N MET A 56 -3.32 -11.04 4.34
CA MET A 56 -3.12 -11.80 5.57
C MET A 56 -1.64 -12.04 5.89
N SER A 57 -1.36 -12.07 7.19
CA SER A 57 -0.07 -12.36 7.84
C SER A 57 0.61 -13.66 7.41
N THR A 58 -0.17 -14.65 6.97
CA THR A 58 0.29 -15.95 6.44
C THR A 58 0.81 -15.89 5.00
N GLY A 59 0.69 -14.75 4.32
CA GLY A 59 1.09 -14.58 2.92
C GLY A 59 -0.04 -14.87 1.91
N GLU A 60 -1.19 -15.34 2.37
CA GLU A 60 -2.40 -15.44 1.55
C GLU A 60 -3.00 -14.05 1.33
N THR A 61 -3.40 -13.77 0.10
CA THR A 61 -4.11 -12.53 -0.24
C THR A 61 -5.51 -12.88 -0.67
N ILE A 62 -6.48 -12.23 -0.03
CA ILE A 62 -7.88 -12.34 -0.37
C ILE A 62 -8.19 -11.04 -1.10
N LEU A 63 -8.68 -11.11 -2.34
CA LEU A 63 -8.97 -9.93 -3.16
C LEU A 63 -10.48 -9.67 -3.22
N PRO A 64 -11.13 -9.17 -2.16
CA PRO A 64 -12.54 -8.83 -2.23
C PRO A 64 -12.77 -7.57 -3.07
N ALA A 65 -14.06 -7.37 -3.42
CA ALA A 65 -14.53 -6.22 -4.20
C ALA A 65 -14.05 -4.88 -3.64
N ASP A 66 -13.92 -4.76 -2.31
CA ASP A 66 -13.46 -3.57 -1.60
C ASP A 66 -12.14 -3.01 -2.14
N ILE A 67 -11.17 -3.88 -2.46
CA ILE A 67 -9.86 -3.42 -2.95
C ILE A 67 -9.99 -2.79 -4.33
N TYR A 68 -10.68 -3.45 -5.25
CA TYR A 68 -10.84 -2.95 -6.60
C TYR A 68 -11.73 -1.70 -6.64
N TRP A 69 -12.80 -1.67 -5.85
CA TRP A 69 -13.64 -0.49 -5.67
C TRP A 69 -12.79 0.70 -5.20
N PHE A 70 -11.99 0.52 -4.14
CA PHE A 70 -11.19 1.60 -3.57
C PHE A 70 -10.12 2.11 -4.55
N ILE A 71 -9.42 1.22 -5.24
CA ILE A 71 -8.42 1.58 -6.26
C ILE A 71 -9.07 2.33 -7.44
N ARG A 72 -10.22 1.85 -7.94
CA ARG A 72 -10.90 2.49 -9.07
C ARG A 72 -11.38 3.90 -8.73
N ASN A 73 -11.92 4.10 -7.52
CA ASN A 73 -12.31 5.44 -7.08
C ASN A 73 -11.11 6.36 -6.82
N PHE A 74 -10.00 5.81 -6.30
CA PHE A 74 -8.75 6.56 -6.22
C PHE A 74 -8.27 7.04 -7.60
N LEU A 75 -8.37 6.19 -8.62
CA LEU A 75 -8.02 6.53 -10.00
C LEU A 75 -8.98 7.52 -10.65
N SER A 76 -10.25 7.59 -10.25
CA SER A 76 -11.21 8.52 -10.84
C SER A 76 -11.03 9.95 -10.32
N GLU A 77 -10.63 10.13 -9.06
CA GLU A 77 -10.29 11.46 -8.51
C GLU A 77 -9.07 12.09 -9.20
N PHE A 78 -8.22 11.26 -9.81
CA PHE A 78 -6.97 11.68 -10.43
C PHE A 78 -7.13 12.66 -11.61
N GLU A 79 -8.31 12.75 -12.23
CA GLU A 79 -8.55 13.69 -13.35
C GLU A 79 -8.77 15.15 -12.90
N THR A 80 -8.80 15.43 -11.59
CA THR A 80 -9.17 16.74 -11.05
C THR A 80 -8.05 17.50 -10.34
N ASP A 81 -6.88 16.90 -10.10
CA ASP A 81 -5.79 17.51 -9.33
C ASP A 81 -4.70 18.14 -10.24
N PHE A 82 -4.99 19.31 -10.81
CA PHE A 82 -4.11 20.03 -11.74
C PHE A 82 -2.79 20.57 -11.12
N ILE A 83 -2.61 20.50 -9.80
CA ILE A 83 -1.50 21.14 -9.07
C ILE A 83 -0.38 20.13 -8.72
N LYS A 84 -0.48 18.89 -9.21
CA LYS A 84 -0.05 17.76 -8.40
C LYS A 84 0.57 16.60 -9.22
N PRO A 85 1.90 16.57 -9.44
CA PRO A 85 2.60 15.62 -10.33
C PRO A 85 2.84 14.20 -9.76
N TRP A 86 2.29 13.85 -8.58
CA TRP A 86 2.65 12.67 -7.77
C TRP A 86 2.13 11.35 -8.31
N ILE A 87 1.01 11.37 -9.01
CA ILE A 87 0.59 10.30 -9.91
C ILE A 87 0.92 10.91 -11.27
N SER A 88 2.09 10.63 -11.82
CA SER A 88 2.26 10.94 -13.24
C SER A 88 1.25 10.10 -14.03
N ALA A 89 0.89 10.50 -15.25
CA ALA A 89 0.12 9.62 -16.13
C ALA A 89 0.72 8.20 -16.19
N ALA A 90 2.05 8.08 -16.04
CA ALA A 90 2.73 6.80 -15.92
C ALA A 90 2.33 5.99 -14.66
N VAL A 91 2.19 6.61 -13.48
CA VAL A 91 1.69 5.90 -12.29
C VAL A 91 0.22 5.51 -12.45
N LYS A 92 -0.64 6.39 -13.00
CA LYS A 92 -2.04 6.06 -13.30
C LYS A 92 -2.12 4.82 -14.21
N HIS A 93 -1.43 4.87 -15.34
CA HIS A 93 -1.39 3.77 -16.30
C HIS A 93 -0.76 2.50 -15.71
N THR A 94 0.23 2.63 -14.84
CA THR A 94 0.82 1.48 -14.12
C THR A 94 -0.22 0.80 -13.25
N ILE A 95 -0.99 1.57 -12.47
CA ILE A 95 -2.05 1.02 -11.62
C ILE A 95 -3.16 0.40 -12.47
N GLU A 96 -3.57 1.06 -13.55
CA GLU A 96 -4.52 0.52 -14.54
C GLU A 96 -4.02 -0.81 -15.13
N MET A 97 -2.73 -0.92 -15.46
CA MET A 97 -2.11 -2.17 -15.93
C MET A 97 -2.16 -3.28 -14.87
N ILE A 98 -1.92 -2.96 -13.60
CA ILE A 98 -1.97 -3.90 -12.49
C ILE A 98 -3.39 -4.44 -12.29
N ILE A 99 -4.41 -3.58 -12.35
CA ILE A 99 -5.81 -4.00 -12.15
C ILE A 99 -6.49 -4.47 -13.44
N SER A 100 -5.89 -4.25 -14.61
CA SER A 100 -6.39 -4.77 -15.88
C SER A 100 -6.21 -6.29 -15.88
N GLY A 101 -7.31 -7.04 -15.92
CA GLY A 101 -7.29 -8.50 -16.01
C GLY A 101 -6.80 -9.02 -17.38
N ASP A 102 -6.28 -8.15 -18.24
CA ASP A 102 -6.12 -8.40 -19.67
C ASP A 102 -4.87 -9.21 -20.05
N THR A 103 -3.74 -9.10 -19.34
CA THR A 103 -2.52 -9.86 -19.70
C THR A 103 -1.51 -9.96 -18.56
N PHE A 104 -0.91 -11.15 -18.41
CA PHE A 104 0.24 -11.47 -17.55
C PHE A 104 1.35 -10.40 -17.61
N SER A 105 1.75 -10.01 -18.82
CA SER A 105 2.86 -9.10 -19.06
C SER A 105 2.59 -7.68 -18.56
N LYS A 106 1.36 -7.17 -18.70
CA LYS A 106 0.99 -5.84 -18.18
C LYS A 106 1.11 -5.78 -16.67
N GLN A 107 0.65 -6.82 -15.97
CA GLN A 107 0.71 -6.87 -14.52
C GLN A 107 2.15 -6.93 -13.99
N ILE A 108 3.06 -7.67 -14.66
CA ILE A 108 4.48 -7.70 -14.29
C ILE A 108 5.18 -6.37 -14.51
N ILE A 109 4.96 -5.74 -15.68
CA ILE A 109 5.55 -4.44 -16.00
C ILE A 109 5.05 -3.41 -14.99
N GLY A 110 3.73 -3.36 -14.74
CA GLY A 110 3.12 -2.46 -13.78
C GLY A 110 3.68 -2.67 -12.37
N THR A 111 3.71 -3.91 -11.90
CA THR A 111 4.24 -4.27 -10.57
C THR A 111 5.71 -3.85 -10.42
N THR A 112 6.55 -4.13 -11.44
CA THR A 112 7.98 -3.76 -11.42
C THR A 112 8.18 -2.26 -11.37
N PHE A 113 7.43 -1.49 -12.17
CA PHE A 113 7.48 -0.04 -12.13
C PHE A 113 7.04 0.51 -10.76
N LEU A 114 5.95 -0.02 -10.20
CA LEU A 114 5.41 0.43 -8.93
C LEU A 114 6.35 0.15 -7.73
N PHE A 115 7.12 -0.95 -7.77
CA PHE A 115 8.21 -1.18 -6.82
C PHE A 115 9.21 -0.03 -6.81
N GLY A 116 9.64 0.44 -7.99
CA GLY A 116 10.56 1.57 -8.13
C GLY A 116 9.95 2.86 -7.60
N VAL A 117 8.67 3.12 -7.89
CA VAL A 117 7.94 4.29 -7.39
C VAL A 117 7.88 4.29 -5.87
N ILE A 118 7.49 3.19 -5.23
CA ILE A 118 7.39 3.11 -3.76
C ILE A 118 8.77 3.21 -3.12
N GLU A 119 9.79 2.54 -3.67
CA GLU A 119 11.16 2.64 -3.18
C GLU A 119 11.67 4.09 -3.23
N PHE A 120 11.40 4.80 -4.32
CA PHE A 120 11.71 6.21 -4.45
C PHE A 120 10.98 7.06 -3.39
N ASN A 121 9.67 6.88 -3.23
CA ASN A 121 8.86 7.63 -2.25
C ASN A 121 9.39 7.45 -0.82
N ILE A 122 9.73 6.22 -0.44
CA ILE A 122 10.30 5.93 0.88
C ILE A 122 11.65 6.61 1.06
N LYS A 123 12.55 6.46 0.08
CA LYS A 123 13.88 7.10 0.13
C LYS A 123 13.76 8.61 0.22
N TYR A 124 12.84 9.21 -0.52
CA TYR A 124 12.61 10.65 -0.48
C TYR A 124 12.11 11.09 0.90
N ARG A 125 11.17 10.36 1.52
CA ARG A 125 10.77 10.62 2.91
C ARG A 125 11.91 10.47 3.92
N LEU A 126 12.89 9.62 3.62
CA LEU A 126 14.12 9.45 4.42
C LEU A 126 15.20 10.52 4.13
N GLY A 127 14.92 11.51 3.30
CA GLY A 127 15.83 12.63 2.98
C GLY A 127 16.62 12.47 1.69
N TYR A 128 16.33 11.47 0.85
CA TYR A 128 16.92 11.40 -0.49
C TYR A 128 16.39 12.55 -1.36
N ARG A 129 17.29 13.34 -1.95
CA ARG A 129 16.97 14.54 -2.76
C ARG A 129 17.82 14.53 -4.03
N PRO A 130 17.47 13.73 -5.05
CA PRO A 130 18.30 13.56 -6.26
C PRO A 130 18.53 14.86 -7.02
N GLU A 131 17.61 15.81 -6.94
CA GLU A 131 17.68 17.13 -7.58
C GLU A 131 18.67 18.10 -6.94
N LYS A 132 18.97 17.92 -5.64
CA LYS A 132 19.83 18.85 -4.89
C LYS A 132 21.32 18.69 -5.17
N TYR A 133 21.72 17.62 -5.86
CA TYR A 133 23.13 17.36 -6.13
C TYR A 133 23.32 16.92 -7.58
N HIS A 134 24.13 17.69 -8.30
CA HIS A 134 24.34 17.57 -9.75
C HIS A 134 25.04 16.28 -10.20
N THR A 135 25.65 15.52 -9.30
CA THR A 135 26.39 14.31 -9.64
C THR A 135 25.77 13.06 -9.05
N PHE A 136 25.62 12.05 -9.92
CA PHE A 136 25.17 10.74 -9.49
C PHE A 136 26.12 10.16 -8.41
N ASP A 137 27.42 10.43 -8.46
CA ASP A 137 28.41 9.89 -7.53
C ASP A 137 28.60 10.67 -6.21
N ASN A 138 27.61 11.46 -5.78
CA ASN A 138 27.70 12.11 -4.49
C ASN A 138 27.69 11.09 -3.33
N TYR A 139 28.66 11.17 -2.42
CA TYR A 139 28.73 10.40 -1.16
C TYR A 139 27.40 10.43 -0.39
N TYR A 140 26.70 11.57 -0.38
CA TYR A 140 25.38 11.73 0.26
C TYR A 140 24.30 10.80 -0.34
N HIS A 141 24.39 10.47 -1.62
CA HIS A 141 23.43 9.60 -2.31
C HIS A 141 23.77 8.12 -2.23
N GLN A 142 25.03 7.75 -2.00
CA GLN A 142 25.47 6.35 -2.02
C GLN A 142 24.70 5.49 -1.02
N GLN A 143 24.46 6.00 0.19
CA GLN A 143 23.70 5.27 1.21
C GLN A 143 22.24 4.98 0.82
N TYR A 144 21.60 5.88 0.04
CA TYR A 144 20.21 5.70 -0.41
C TYR A 144 20.14 4.85 -1.68
N ARG A 145 21.12 4.93 -2.57
CA ARG A 145 21.20 4.09 -3.78
C ARG A 145 21.29 2.62 -3.45
N ARG A 146 22.15 2.27 -2.49
CA ARG A 146 22.37 0.89 -2.05
C ARG A 146 21.28 0.36 -1.12
N MET A 147 20.33 1.21 -0.73
CA MET A 147 19.23 0.84 0.15
C MET A 147 18.08 0.27 -0.68
N PHE A 148 17.86 -1.04 -0.63
CA PHE A 148 16.69 -1.65 -1.27
C PHE A 148 15.40 -1.31 -0.51
N LEU A 149 14.25 -1.53 -1.15
CA LEU A 149 12.92 -1.27 -0.61
C LEU A 149 12.69 -1.79 0.82
N GLY A 150 12.99 -3.06 1.11
CA GLY A 150 12.80 -3.64 2.44
C GLY A 150 13.56 -2.88 3.55
N PRO A 151 14.89 -2.71 3.41
CA PRO A 151 15.68 -1.86 4.30
C PRO A 151 15.18 -0.41 4.39
N ALA A 152 14.77 0.19 3.28
CA ALA A 152 14.23 1.55 3.25
C ALA A 152 12.94 1.65 4.08
N LEU A 153 12.00 0.71 3.89
CA LEU A 153 10.76 0.65 4.64
C LEU A 153 11.01 0.47 6.13
N ASN A 154 11.90 -0.45 6.50
CA ASN A 154 12.29 -0.65 7.90
C ASN A 154 12.92 0.60 8.54
N LYS A 155 13.68 1.39 7.76
CA LYS A 155 14.23 2.66 8.23
C LYS A 155 13.13 3.71 8.40
N LEU A 156 12.18 3.81 7.45
CA LEU A 156 11.05 4.73 7.52
C LEU A 156 10.16 4.44 8.74
N LYS A 157 9.87 3.16 9.02
CA LYS A 157 9.07 2.74 10.18
C LYS A 157 9.69 3.07 11.54
N LYS A 158 10.96 3.45 11.59
CA LYS A 158 11.64 3.92 12.82
C LYS A 158 11.54 5.44 13.02
N THR A 159 10.93 6.15 12.08
CA THR A 159 10.69 7.61 12.20
C THR A 159 9.42 7.87 13.02
N ASN A 160 9.26 9.10 13.51
CA ASN A 160 8.07 9.53 14.27
C ASN A 160 6.95 10.10 13.37
N SER A 161 6.92 9.74 12.08
CA SER A 161 5.89 10.22 11.15
C SER A 161 4.58 9.45 11.31
N LEU A 162 3.44 10.08 10.99
CA LEU A 162 2.12 9.41 11.01
C LEU A 162 2.10 8.18 10.10
N LEU A 163 2.70 8.30 8.91
CA LEU A 163 2.88 7.18 7.99
C LEU A 163 3.68 6.03 8.64
N ALA A 164 4.75 6.33 9.38
CA ALA A 164 5.52 5.30 10.07
C ALA A 164 4.70 4.60 11.17
N CYS A 165 3.87 5.34 11.91
CA CYS A 165 2.94 4.77 12.88
C CYS A 165 1.96 3.81 12.22
N ASP A 166 1.32 4.23 11.12
CA ASP A 166 0.35 3.41 10.38
C ASP A 166 0.99 2.16 9.78
N LEU A 167 2.20 2.28 9.22
CA LEU A 167 2.94 1.13 8.71
C LEU A 167 3.32 0.14 9.84
N ASN A 168 3.66 0.64 11.03
CA ASN A 168 3.90 -0.24 12.18
C ASN A 168 2.62 -0.93 12.65
N GLU A 169 1.49 -0.22 12.65
CA GLU A 169 0.20 -0.78 13.03
C GLU A 169 -0.22 -1.92 12.10
N ILE A 170 -0.06 -1.74 10.78
CA ILE A 170 -0.34 -2.79 9.79
C ILE A 170 0.49 -4.05 10.06
N ASP A 171 1.80 -3.89 10.34
CA ASP A 171 2.66 -5.04 10.69
C ASP A 171 2.25 -5.69 12.03
N GLN A 172 1.82 -4.90 13.03
CA GLN A 172 1.42 -5.42 14.33
C GLN A 172 0.07 -6.14 14.31
N GLN A 173 -0.91 -5.64 13.56
CA GLN A 173 -2.22 -6.28 13.43
C GLN A 173 -2.08 -7.68 12.83
N ASN A 174 -1.22 -7.82 11.82
CA ASN A 174 -0.87 -9.10 11.22
C ASN A 174 -0.33 -10.11 12.25
N ILE A 175 0.52 -9.66 13.18
CA ILE A 175 1.08 -10.48 14.27
C ILE A 175 -0.01 -10.87 15.27
N LYS A 176 -0.87 -9.91 15.67
CA LYS A 176 -1.96 -10.16 16.63
C LYS A 176 -2.94 -11.19 16.07
N ALA A 177 -3.34 -11.06 14.80
CA ALA A 177 -4.24 -12.00 14.14
C ALA A 177 -3.69 -13.43 14.15
N LEU A 178 -2.40 -13.64 13.85
CA LEU A 178 -1.75 -14.97 13.92
C LEU A 178 -1.77 -15.57 15.32
N LYS A 179 -1.56 -14.75 16.36
CA LYS A 179 -1.61 -15.25 17.73
C LYS A 179 -3.03 -15.69 18.13
N LEU A 180 -4.06 -15.03 17.59
CA LEU A 180 -5.46 -15.35 17.87
C LEU A 180 -5.95 -16.60 17.16
N THR A 181 -5.32 -17.04 16.06
CA THR A 181 -5.70 -18.30 15.38
C THR A 181 -5.28 -19.56 16.15
N GLY A 182 -4.43 -19.43 17.18
CA GLY A 182 -3.96 -20.55 18.01
C GLY A 182 -3.00 -21.50 17.29
N ILE A 183 -2.52 -21.15 16.10
CA ILE A 183 -1.49 -21.91 15.39
C ILE A 183 -0.18 -21.80 16.19
N ALA A 184 0.58 -22.88 16.33
CA ALA A 184 1.87 -22.85 17.00
C ALA A 184 2.90 -22.06 16.17
N GLU A 185 3.74 -21.22 16.80
CA GLU A 185 4.75 -20.38 16.12
C GLU A 185 5.68 -21.15 15.17
N LYS A 186 5.99 -22.42 15.48
CA LYS A 186 6.78 -23.30 14.60
C LYS A 186 6.13 -23.61 13.24
N ASN A 187 4.82 -23.39 13.12
CA ASN A 187 4.02 -23.75 11.95
C ASN A 187 3.63 -22.54 11.09
N PHE A 188 4.08 -21.33 11.42
CA PHE A 188 3.82 -20.15 10.60
C PHE A 188 5.01 -19.19 10.57
N VAL A 189 5.17 -18.49 9.45
CA VAL A 189 6.16 -17.41 9.31
C VAL A 189 5.44 -16.08 9.48
N ILE A 190 5.88 -15.28 10.45
CA ILE A 190 5.44 -13.89 10.58
C ILE A 190 6.08 -13.10 9.44
N THR A 191 5.30 -12.77 8.41
CA THR A 191 5.78 -11.94 7.30
C THR A 191 5.47 -10.47 7.57
N ARG A 192 6.50 -9.63 7.71
CA ARG A 192 6.34 -8.17 7.72
C ARG A 192 6.14 -7.65 6.30
N MET A 193 5.63 -6.43 6.15
CA MET A 193 5.51 -5.79 4.83
C MET A 193 6.86 -5.78 4.08
N ALA A 194 7.96 -5.48 4.76
CA ALA A 194 9.29 -5.48 4.17
C ALA A 194 9.69 -6.87 3.62
N ASP A 195 9.32 -7.94 4.32
CA ASP A 195 9.61 -9.31 3.91
C ASP A 195 8.79 -9.66 2.66
N ARG A 196 7.48 -9.36 2.67
CA ARG A 196 6.58 -9.59 1.52
C ARG A 196 7.07 -8.88 0.25
N LEU A 197 7.49 -7.62 0.39
CA LEU A 197 8.00 -6.82 -0.71
C LEU A 197 9.35 -7.33 -1.23
N THR A 198 10.18 -7.87 -0.35
CA THR A 198 11.49 -8.43 -0.72
C THR A 198 11.32 -9.77 -1.43
N PHE A 199 10.49 -10.67 -0.91
CA PHE A 199 10.20 -11.95 -1.54
C PHE A 199 9.56 -11.77 -2.91
N ALA A 200 8.53 -10.93 -3.02
CA ALA A 200 7.84 -10.75 -4.29
C ALA A 200 8.75 -10.16 -5.39
N ARG A 201 9.68 -9.25 -5.04
CA ARG A 201 10.69 -8.75 -6.00
C ARG A 201 11.62 -9.86 -6.50
N ASN A 202 12.07 -10.74 -5.62
CA ASN A 202 12.94 -11.85 -6.00
C ASN A 202 12.20 -12.86 -6.87
N ILE A 203 10.97 -13.22 -6.52
CA ILE A 203 10.28 -14.25 -7.28
C ILE A 203 9.82 -13.75 -8.66
N MET A 204 9.52 -12.45 -8.82
CA MET A 204 9.34 -11.85 -10.17
C MET A 204 10.57 -12.04 -11.07
N ILE A 205 11.78 -12.01 -10.50
CA ILE A 205 13.03 -12.24 -11.24
C ILE A 205 13.17 -13.71 -11.65
N HIS A 206 12.57 -14.62 -10.88
CA HIS A 206 12.67 -16.07 -11.09
C HIS A 206 11.46 -16.68 -11.83
N GLY A 207 10.36 -15.94 -12.01
CA GLY A 207 9.19 -16.38 -12.78
C GLY A 207 8.32 -17.45 -12.10
N GLU A 208 8.49 -17.69 -10.79
CA GLU A 208 7.93 -18.85 -10.11
C GLU A 208 6.63 -18.53 -9.34
N SER A 209 5.47 -18.67 -10.00
CA SER A 209 4.07 -18.76 -9.44
C SER A 209 3.04 -17.68 -9.84
N HIS A 210 1.75 -18.01 -9.69
CA HIS A 210 0.60 -17.15 -10.01
C HIS A 210 0.17 -16.20 -8.87
N SER A 211 0.79 -16.25 -7.68
CA SER A 211 0.38 -15.39 -6.56
C SER A 211 0.97 -13.96 -6.62
N PHE A 212 1.79 -13.64 -7.63
CA PHE A 212 2.41 -12.30 -7.77
C PHE A 212 1.44 -11.17 -8.09
N TYR A 213 0.31 -11.44 -8.73
CA TYR A 213 -0.63 -10.38 -9.12
C TYR A 213 -1.25 -9.71 -7.90
N ASN A 214 -1.41 -10.48 -6.83
CA ASN A 214 -1.79 -9.98 -5.51
C ASN A 214 -0.75 -9.01 -4.93
N THR A 215 0.53 -9.17 -5.30
CA THR A 215 1.60 -8.23 -4.92
C THR A 215 1.43 -6.88 -5.63
N GLY A 216 1.06 -6.86 -6.91
CA GLY A 216 0.81 -5.60 -7.63
C GLY A 216 -0.31 -4.78 -6.99
N ILE A 217 -1.41 -5.45 -6.63
CA ILE A 217 -2.55 -4.82 -5.95
C ILE A 217 -2.15 -4.37 -4.54
N TYR A 218 -1.37 -5.18 -3.81
CA TYR A 218 -0.82 -4.80 -2.51
C TYR A 218 0.06 -3.55 -2.58
N LEU A 219 0.98 -3.49 -3.55
CA LEU A 219 1.81 -2.32 -3.80
C LEU A 219 0.95 -1.10 -4.11
N THR A 220 -0.13 -1.27 -4.88
CA THR A 220 -1.07 -0.19 -5.20
C THR A 220 -1.69 0.37 -3.94
N MET A 221 -2.16 -0.48 -3.03
CA MET A 221 -2.72 -0.02 -1.75
C MET A 221 -1.68 0.66 -0.85
N ILE A 222 -0.44 0.15 -0.81
CA ILE A 222 0.67 0.85 -0.11
C ILE A 222 0.90 2.23 -0.73
N TYR A 223 0.94 2.31 -2.06
CA TYR A 223 1.13 3.58 -2.76
C TYR A 223 0.00 4.57 -2.44
N ILE A 224 -1.25 4.13 -2.44
CA ILE A 224 -2.41 4.95 -2.07
C ILE A 224 -2.27 5.48 -0.63
N LEU A 225 -1.88 4.63 0.33
CA LEU A 225 -1.62 5.05 1.70
C LEU A 225 -0.53 6.14 1.74
N PHE A 226 0.59 5.93 1.04
CA PHE A 226 1.67 6.90 0.94
C PHE A 226 1.18 8.23 0.34
N HIS A 227 0.37 8.16 -0.71
CA HIS A 227 -0.18 9.31 -1.40
C HIS A 227 -1.03 10.16 -0.46
N PHE A 228 -1.98 9.57 0.27
CA PHE A 228 -2.81 10.32 1.21
C PHE A 228 -2.00 10.94 2.35
N HIS A 229 -1.00 10.23 2.88
CA HIS A 229 -0.06 10.81 3.85
C HIS A 229 0.76 11.95 3.26
N CYS A 230 1.14 11.90 1.98
CA CYS A 230 1.85 13.00 1.33
C CYS A 230 0.96 14.26 1.26
N ILE A 231 -0.32 14.08 0.94
CA ILE A 231 -1.30 15.19 0.97
C ILE A 231 -1.44 15.74 2.40
N LYS A 232 -1.64 14.86 3.39
CA LYS A 232 -1.87 15.24 4.79
C LYS A 232 -0.68 15.99 5.40
N ASP A 233 0.53 15.48 5.18
CA ASP A 233 1.76 16.09 5.71
C ASP A 233 2.20 17.32 4.89
N GLY A 234 1.52 17.64 3.79
CA GLY A 234 1.92 18.70 2.86
C GLY A 234 3.29 18.46 2.20
N THR A 235 3.76 17.20 2.17
CA THR A 235 5.07 16.86 1.63
C THR A 235 5.11 17.16 0.14
N LYS A 236 5.95 18.11 -0.26
CA LYS A 236 6.21 18.44 -1.68
C LYS A 236 7.49 17.78 -2.17
N TYR A 237 7.45 17.16 -3.34
CA TYR A 237 8.67 16.79 -4.06
C TYR A 237 9.25 18.07 -4.67
N GLU A 238 10.45 18.45 -4.25
CA GLU A 238 11.12 19.65 -4.76
C GLU A 238 11.64 19.33 -6.16
N GLY A 239 11.38 20.20 -7.15
CA GLY A 239 11.92 20.04 -8.51
C GLY A 239 10.93 19.61 -9.61
N ILE A 240 9.62 19.73 -9.37
CA ILE A 240 8.58 19.74 -10.43
C ILE A 240 7.82 21.06 -10.36
#